data_AF-A0A3S4XU79-F1
#
_entry.id   AF-A0A3S4XU79-F1
#
_cell.length_a   1.000
_cell.length_b   1.000
_cell.length_c   1.000
_cell.angle_alpha   90.00
_cell.angle_beta   90.00
_cell.angle_gamma   90.00
#
_symmetry.space_group_name_H-M   'P 1'
#
loop_
_entity.id
_entity.type
_entity.pdbx_description
1 polymer ?
#
loop_
_entity_poly.entity_id
_entity_poly.type
_entity_poly.pdbx_seq_one_letter_code
_entity_poly.pdbx_strand_id
1 'polypeptide(L)'
;MKGICAALSDVPVVVPTINEGDLVELRQRNIVSLPDPQVSQLALAISPLLQTTNITQIFTTSLLPASYQNGETVNKLAGQTARLLNGIPLDEEENV
;
A
#
# COMPACT_ATOMS: atom_id res chain seq x y z
N MET A 1 5.71 8.18 3.40
CA MET A 1 4.92 7.73 2.26
C MET A 1 3.48 7.93 2.69
N LYS A 2 2.78 8.80 1.98
CA LYS A 2 1.46 9.33 2.31
C LYS A 2 0.73 9.37 0.97
N GLY A 3 -0.58 9.09 0.93
CA GLY A 3 -1.36 9.28 -0.29
C GLY A 3 -1.15 10.68 -0.88
N ILE A 4 -1.42 10.85 -2.17
CA ILE A 4 -1.03 12.06 -2.94
C ILE A 4 -1.38 13.37 -2.21
N CYS A 5 -2.52 13.41 -1.52
CA CYS A 5 -2.99 14.59 -0.79
C CYS A 5 -2.76 14.53 0.73
N ALA A 6 -2.23 13.45 1.29
CA ALA A 6 -2.08 13.26 2.74
C ALA A 6 -1.00 14.16 3.39
N ALA A 7 -0.21 14.88 2.60
CA ALA A 7 0.69 15.93 3.09
C ALA A 7 -0.02 17.28 3.32
N LEU A 8 -1.23 17.46 2.75
CA LEU A 8 -2.01 18.68 2.92
C LEU A 8 -2.66 18.68 4.32
N SER A 9 -2.50 19.78 5.05
CA SER A 9 -2.93 19.89 6.45
C SER A 9 -4.45 19.87 6.65
N ASP A 10 -5.22 20.11 5.60
CA ASP A 10 -6.67 20.20 5.55
C ASP A 10 -7.32 19.08 4.72
N VAL A 11 -6.57 18.01 4.47
CA VAL A 11 -7.08 16.78 3.86
C VAL A 11 -6.98 15.65 4.88
N PRO A 12 -8.11 15.10 5.36
CA PRO A 12 -8.08 13.99 6.29
C PRO A 12 -7.49 12.73 5.62
N VAL A 13 -6.71 11.98 6.40
CA VAL A 13 -6.12 10.71 5.98
C VAL A 13 -6.89 9.58 6.65
N VAL A 14 -7.72 8.86 5.89
CA VAL A 14 -8.70 7.94 6.47
C VAL A 14 -8.43 6.50 6.04
N VAL A 15 -8.33 5.61 7.02
CA VAL A 15 -8.52 4.17 6.83
C VAL A 15 -9.95 3.85 7.29
N PRO A 16 -10.83 3.36 6.38
CA PRO A 16 -12.18 2.96 6.75
C PRO A 16 -12.19 2.03 7.97
N THR A 17 -13.19 2.15 8.83
CA THR A 17 -13.34 1.43 10.12
C THR A 17 -12.30 1.70 11.22
N ILE A 18 -11.20 2.40 10.93
CA ILE A 18 -10.18 2.77 11.93
C ILE A 18 -10.38 4.19 12.44
N ASN A 19 -10.49 5.15 11.53
CA ASN A 19 -10.63 6.58 11.84
C ASN A 19 -11.68 7.25 10.94
N GLU A 20 -12.76 6.54 10.64
CA GLU A 20 -13.85 7.01 9.77
C GLU A 20 -14.52 8.30 10.29
N GLY A 21 -14.47 8.57 11.59
CA GLY A 21 -14.94 9.83 12.19
C GLY A 21 -14.26 11.09 11.63
N ASP A 22 -13.03 10.97 11.12
CA ASP A 22 -12.26 12.08 10.56
C ASP A 22 -12.87 12.59 9.24
N LEU A 23 -13.80 11.83 8.62
CA LEU A 23 -14.53 12.27 7.43
C LEU A 23 -15.39 13.53 7.68
N VAL A 24 -15.67 13.90 8.93
CA VAL A 24 -16.35 15.17 9.25
C VAL A 24 -15.53 16.39 8.77
N GLU A 25 -14.20 16.25 8.69
CA GLU A 25 -13.28 17.31 8.23
C GLU A 25 -13.30 17.53 6.70
N LEU A 26 -13.99 16.67 5.93
CA LEU A 26 -14.15 16.78 4.47
C LEU A 26 -14.69 18.15 4.01
N ARG A 27 -15.35 18.90 4.90
CA ARG A 27 -16.00 20.19 4.59
C ARG A 27 -15.05 21.27 4.09
N GLN A 28 -13.74 21.14 4.30
CA GLN A 28 -12.76 22.16 3.91
C GLN A 28 -12.38 22.10 2.42
N ARG A 29 -12.19 20.89 1.86
CA ARG A 29 -11.76 20.70 0.47
C ARG A 29 -12.58 19.72 -0.36
N ASN A 30 -13.48 18.95 0.26
CA ASN A 30 -14.16 17.79 -0.35
C ASN A 30 -13.16 16.74 -0.89
N ILE A 31 -12.00 16.61 -0.26
CA ILE A 31 -10.97 15.63 -0.61
C ILE A 31 -10.63 14.84 0.65
N VAL A 32 -10.56 13.51 0.53
CA VAL A 32 -9.98 12.61 1.53
C VAL A 32 -8.79 11.89 0.89
N SER A 33 -7.74 11.64 1.67
CA SER A 33 -6.62 10.81 1.22
C SER A 33 -6.68 9.44 1.89
N LEU A 34 -6.44 8.40 1.12
CA LEU A 34 -6.10 7.08 1.67
C LEU A 34 -4.60 7.06 2.01
N PRO A 35 -4.15 6.44 3.12
CA PRO A 35 -2.74 6.12 3.30
C PRO A 35 -2.24 5.10 2.27
N ASP A 36 -0.93 4.86 2.23
CA ASP A 36 -0.37 3.77 1.44
C ASP A 36 -1.03 2.41 1.75
N PRO A 37 -1.17 1.51 0.76
CA PRO A 37 -1.80 0.21 0.96
C PRO A 37 -1.19 -0.60 2.11
N GLN A 38 0.14 -0.57 2.28
CA GLN A 38 0.81 -1.30 3.36
C GLN A 38 0.45 -0.74 4.74
N VAL A 39 0.34 0.58 4.86
CA VAL A 39 -0.04 1.24 6.12
C VAL A 39 -1.48 0.91 6.46
N SER A 40 -2.38 0.99 5.46
CA SER A 40 -3.79 0.65 5.63
C SER A 40 -3.98 -0.82 6.03
N GLN A 41 -3.27 -1.74 5.36
CA GLN A 41 -3.29 -3.16 5.68
C GLN A 41 -2.78 -3.44 7.10
N LEU A 42 -1.66 -2.82 7.49
CA LEU A 42 -1.11 -2.97 8.83
C LEU A 42 -2.07 -2.41 9.88
N ALA A 43 -2.61 -1.20 9.68
CA ALA A 43 -3.55 -0.57 10.60
C ALA A 43 -4.79 -1.44 10.84
N LEU A 44 -5.39 -2.00 9.78
CA LEU A 44 -6.52 -2.92 9.88
C LEU A 44 -6.14 -4.20 10.63
N ALA A 45 -4.98 -4.79 10.33
CA ALA A 45 -4.52 -6.02 10.96
C ALA A 45 -4.24 -5.87 12.47
N ILE A 46 -3.68 -4.73 12.89
CA ILE A 46 -3.34 -4.48 14.30
C ILE A 46 -4.50 -3.90 15.12
N SER A 47 -5.53 -3.36 14.48
CA SER A 47 -6.64 -2.66 15.16
C SER A 47 -7.26 -3.47 16.31
N PRO A 48 -7.57 -4.77 16.16
CA PRO A 48 -8.10 -5.58 17.27
C PRO A 48 -7.12 -5.71 18.45
N LEU A 49 -5.81 -5.72 18.17
CA LEU A 49 -4.78 -5.82 19.21
C LEU A 49 -4.64 -4.51 19.99
N LEU A 50 -4.76 -3.37 19.32
CA LEU A 50 -4.76 -2.05 19.96
C LEU A 50 -5.93 -1.83 20.91
N GLN A 51 -7.05 -2.54 20.71
CA GLN A 51 -8.21 -2.48 21.62
C GLN A 51 -7.97 -3.19 22.95
N THR A 52 -6.99 -4.10 23.01
CA THR A 52 -6.75 -4.96 24.18
C THR A 52 -5.40 -4.72 24.83
N THR A 53 -4.45 -4.14 24.10
CA THR A 53 -3.06 -3.94 24.54
C THR A 53 -2.49 -2.63 24.01
N ASN A 54 -1.55 -2.05 24.76
CA ASN A 54 -0.81 -0.89 24.30
C ASN A 54 0.45 -1.35 23.53
N ILE A 55 0.48 -1.09 22.22
CA ILE A 55 1.61 -1.42 21.35
C ILE A 55 2.53 -0.20 21.25
N THR A 56 3.76 -0.32 21.73
CA THR A 56 4.74 0.78 21.70
C THR A 56 5.62 0.76 20.45
N GLN A 57 5.77 -0.40 19.81
CA GLN A 57 6.65 -0.55 18.65
C GLN A 57 6.20 -1.70 17.74
N ILE A 58 6.31 -1.48 16.43
CA ILE A 58 6.02 -2.47 15.39
C ILE A 58 7.21 -2.52 14.43
N PHE A 59 7.70 -3.73 14.16
CA PHE A 59 8.60 -3.99 13.06
C PHE A 59 7.83 -4.71 11.96
N THR A 60 8.02 -4.29 10.71
CA THR A 60 7.31 -4.88 9.58
C THR A 60 8.25 -4.99 8.38
N THR A 61 8.19 -6.13 7.71
CA THR A 61 8.84 -6.38 6.42
C THR A 61 7.74 -6.58 5.39
N SER A 62 7.75 -5.77 4.34
CA SER A 62 6.77 -5.90 3.25
C SER A 62 7.32 -6.76 2.12
N LEU A 63 6.56 -7.77 1.71
CA LEU A 63 6.80 -8.54 0.49
C LEU A 63 5.79 -8.08 -0.56
N LEU A 64 6.22 -7.15 -1.43
CA LEU A 64 5.31 -6.49 -2.36
C LEU A 64 5.19 -7.30 -3.66
N PRO A 65 3.96 -7.54 -4.15
CA PRO A 65 3.76 -8.18 -5.45
C PRO A 65 4.13 -7.24 -6.60
N ALA A 66 4.40 -7.78 -7.79
CA ALA A 66 4.62 -6.99 -9.01
C ALA A 66 3.48 -6.01 -9.32
N SER A 67 2.24 -6.38 -8.97
CA SER A 67 1.04 -5.54 -9.13
C SER A 67 1.05 -4.27 -8.29
N TYR A 68 1.91 -4.21 -7.25
CA TYR A 68 2.09 -2.98 -6.48
C TYR A 68 2.72 -1.86 -7.32
N GLN A 69 3.56 -2.21 -8.29
CA GLN A 69 4.27 -1.22 -9.09
C GLN A 69 3.38 -0.67 -10.20
N ASN A 70 3.00 -1.52 -11.16
CA ASN A 70 2.05 -1.21 -12.24
C ASN A 70 1.72 -2.48 -13.05
N GLY A 71 0.82 -2.35 -14.03
CA GLY A 71 0.44 -3.45 -14.91
C GLY A 71 1.55 -3.92 -15.85
N GLU A 72 2.50 -3.05 -16.21
CA GLU A 72 3.65 -3.42 -17.04
C GLU A 72 4.60 -4.37 -16.29
N THR A 73 4.88 -4.11 -15.02
CA THR A 73 5.68 -4.99 -14.15
C THR A 73 5.01 -6.36 -13.99
N VAL A 74 3.68 -6.43 -13.93
CA VAL A 74 2.94 -7.70 -13.91
C VAL A 74 3.15 -8.48 -15.21
N ASN A 75 2.98 -7.82 -16.36
CA ASN A 75 3.19 -8.46 -17.67
C ASN A 75 4.65 -8.89 -17.86
N LYS A 76 5.61 -8.07 -17.41
CA LYS A 76 7.04 -8.40 -17.41
C LYS A 76 7.30 -9.67 -16.60
N LEU A 77 6.84 -9.72 -15.35
CA LEU A 77 7.01 -10.90 -14.51
C LEU A 77 6.38 -12.16 -15.13
N ALA A 78 5.17 -12.04 -15.70
CA ALA A 78 4.51 -13.15 -16.37
C ALA A 78 5.29 -13.64 -17.61
N GLY A 79 5.78 -12.72 -18.45
CA GLY A 79 6.59 -13.03 -19.62
C GLY A 79 7.93 -13.67 -19.26
N GLN A 80 8.62 -13.13 -18.26
CA GLN A 80 9.87 -13.69 -17.74
C GLN A 80 9.67 -15.10 -17.22
N THR A 81 8.61 -15.33 -16.44
CA THR A 81 8.25 -16.65 -15.93
C THR A 81 8.00 -17.64 -17.07
N ALA A 82 7.22 -17.25 -18.10
CA ALA A 82 6.95 -18.09 -19.25
C ALA A 82 8.22 -18.43 -20.05
N ARG A 83 9.10 -17.46 -20.30
CA ARG A 83 10.39 -17.68 -21.00
C ARG A 83 11.27 -18.68 -20.25
N LEU A 84 11.47 -18.45 -18.96
CA LEU A 84 12.30 -19.31 -18.10
C LEU A 84 11.76 -20.74 -18.04
N LEU A 85 10.44 -20.92 -17.94
CA LEU A 85 9.81 -22.25 -17.96
C LEU A 85 9.96 -22.97 -19.32
N ASN A 86 10.28 -22.24 -20.39
CA ASN A 86 10.60 -22.79 -21.71
C ASN A 86 12.11 -22.86 -21.99
N GLY A 87 12.97 -22.65 -20.99
CA GLY A 87 14.43 -22.71 -21.13
C GLY A 87 15.02 -21.55 -21.93
N ILE A 88 14.26 -20.48 -22.15
CA ILE A 88 14.71 -19.28 -22.85
C ILE A 88 15.32 -18.33 -21.79
N PRO A 89 16.61 -17.97 -21.90
CA PRO A 89 17.24 -17.04 -20.96
C PRO A 89 16.62 -15.64 -21.07
N LEU A 90 16.72 -14.87 -19.99
CA LEU A 90 16.36 -13.45 -19.98
C LEU A 90 17.52 -12.61 -20.50
N ASP A 91 17.19 -11.47 -21.10
CA ASP A 91 18.18 -10.51 -21.57
C ASP A 91 18.72 -9.69 -20.37
N GLU A 92 19.97 -9.21 -20.42
CA GLU A 92 20.59 -8.49 -19.29
C GLU A 92 19.81 -7.23 -18.87
N GLU A 93 19.17 -6.57 -19.83
CA GLU A 93 18.32 -5.39 -19.62
C GLU A 93 16.98 -5.73 -18.92
N GLU A 94 16.56 -7.00 -18.94
CA GLU A 94 15.33 -7.45 -18.29
C GLU A 94 15.52 -7.84 -16.82
N ASN A 95 16.76 -7.98 -16.34
CA ASN A 95 17.09 -8.45 -14.98
C ASN A 95 16.83 -7.44 -13.85
N VAL A 96 16.26 -6.27 -14.16
CA VAL A 96 15.98 -5.19 -13.20
C VAL A 96 14.49 -5.04 -12.91
#